data_AF-A0A841KVQ5-F1
#
_entry.id   AF-A0A841KVQ5-F1
#
_cell.length_a   1.000
_cell.length_b   1.000
_cell.length_c   1.000
_cell.angle_alpha   90.00
_cell.angle_beta   90.00
_cell.angle_gamma   90.00
#
_symmetry.space_group_name_H-M   'P 1'
#
loop_
_entity.id
_entity.type
_entity.pdbx_description
1 polymer ?
#
loop_
_entity_poly.entity_id
_entity_poly.type
_entity_poly.pdbx_seq_one_letter_code
_entity_poly.pdbx_strand_id
1 'polypeptide(L)'
;MDITSVFTIGAIASLGVGASVAFYYYKKRNIEKLFNQVYDMTKQVPKQKKNSFLLLMFKESLSASKNKSNTASSAGKLNNPKYLDIQLMHMANILKDTSKVQDKTIKRSLGLLNSYQEWEKAKVAKEKKVIQDKAS
;
A
#
# COMPACT_ATOMS: atom_id res chain seq x y z
N MET A 1 48.07 -3.77 -2.63
CA MET A 1 46.72 -3.40 -2.13
C MET A 1 46.89 -3.16 -0.64
N ASP A 2 46.83 -1.91 -0.18
CA ASP A 2 47.09 -1.59 1.23
C ASP A 2 46.00 -2.14 2.14
N ILE A 3 46.41 -2.63 3.32
CA ILE A 3 45.50 -3.12 4.37
C ILE A 3 44.42 -2.10 4.68
N THR A 4 44.79 -0.82 4.75
CA THR A 4 43.86 0.30 4.95
C THR A 4 42.77 0.34 3.88
N SER A 5 43.12 0.16 2.61
CA SER A 5 42.17 0.13 1.50
C SER A 5 41.21 -1.06 1.58
N VAL A 6 41.66 -2.23 2.07
CA VAL A 6 40.80 -3.40 2.28
C VAL A 6 39.78 -3.16 3.39
N PHE A 7 40.21 -2.57 4.52
CA PHE A 7 39.31 -2.20 5.61
C PHE A 7 38.30 -1.12 5.19
N THR A 8 38.72 -0.11 4.43
CA THR A 8 37.82 0.94 3.94
C THR A 8 36.76 0.37 2.99
N ILE A 9 37.14 -0.51 2.06
CA ILE A 9 36.19 -1.15 1.13
C ILE A 9 35.20 -2.05 1.91
N GLY A 10 35.68 -2.81 2.90
CA GLY A 10 34.82 -3.64 3.76
C GLY A 10 33.84 -2.83 4.60
N ALA A 11 34.27 -1.67 5.12
CA ALA A 11 33.41 -0.76 5.87
C ALA A 11 32.31 -0.13 4.98
N ILE A 12 32.65 0.30 3.76
CA ILE A 12 31.68 0.88 2.82
C ILE A 12 30.65 -0.18 2.36
N ALA A 13 31.12 -1.39 2.06
CA ALA A 13 30.24 -2.49 1.65
C ALA A 13 29.24 -2.86 2.75
N SER A 14 29.72 -3.00 3.99
CA SER A 14 28.85 -3.33 5.13
C SER A 14 27.82 -2.24 5.45
N LEU A 15 28.20 -0.96 5.36
CA LEU A 15 27.27 0.16 5.50
C LEU A 15 26.21 0.20 4.39
N GLY A 16 26.61 -0.05 3.14
CA GLY A 16 25.68 -0.10 2.00
C GLY A 16 24.62 -1.20 2.17
N VAL A 17 25.03 -2.38 2.62
CA VAL A 17 24.11 -3.50 2.92
C VAL A 17 23.21 -3.14 4.10
N GLY A 18 23.78 -2.62 5.20
CA GLY A 18 23.02 -2.23 6.39
C GLY A 18 21.95 -1.18 6.10
N ALA A 19 22.31 -0.13 5.35
CA ALA A 19 21.37 0.92 4.94
C ALA A 19 20.26 0.37 4.04
N SER A 20 20.58 -0.53 3.10
CA SER A 20 19.60 -1.16 2.21
C SER A 20 18.58 -2.01 2.97
N VAL A 21 19.05 -2.81 3.94
CA VAL A 21 18.20 -3.63 4.81
C VAL A 21 17.32 -2.75 5.68
N ALA A 22 17.88 -1.74 6.35
CA ALA A 22 17.13 -0.82 7.18
C ALA A 22 16.03 -0.08 6.39
N PHE A 23 16.36 0.39 5.18
CA PHE A 23 15.41 1.03 4.28
C PHE A 23 14.28 0.07 3.88
N TYR A 24 14.60 -1.19 3.56
CA TYR A 24 13.60 -2.20 3.23
C TYR A 24 12.62 -2.45 4.39
N TYR A 25 13.13 -2.62 5.62
CA TYR A 25 12.29 -2.82 6.80
C TYR A 25 11.41 -1.61 7.10
N TYR A 26 11.97 -0.40 7.02
CA TYR A 26 11.22 0.82 7.23
C TYR A 26 10.09 0.98 6.22
N LYS A 27 10.37 0.73 4.94
CA LYS A 27 9.37 0.75 3.86
C LYS A 27 8.27 -0.29 4.11
N LYS A 28 8.65 -1.52 4.50
CA LYS A 28 7.70 -2.59 4.80
C LYS A 28 6.75 -2.20 5.93
N ARG A 29 7.26 -1.65 7.03
CA ARG A 29 6.45 -1.24 8.20
C ARG A 29 5.44 -0.14 7.84
N ASN A 30 5.83 0.82 7.01
CA ASN A 30 4.93 1.88 6.56
C ASN A 30 3.83 1.38 5.62
N ILE A 31 4.17 0.49 4.68
CA ILE A 31 3.19 -0.15 3.79
C ILE A 31 2.21 -1.00 4.60
N GLU A 32 2.69 -1.75 5.58
CA GLU A 32 1.84 -2.56 6.45
C GLU A 32 0.90 -1.70 7.30
N LYS A 33 1.36 -0.55 7.80
CA LYS A 33 0.49 0.41 8.49
C LYS A 33 -0.61 0.94 7.57
N LEU A 34 -0.25 1.32 6.34
CA LEU A 34 -1.22 1.73 5.32
C LEU A 34 -2.23 0.61 5.02
N PHE A 35 -1.78 -0.62 4.84
CA PHE A 35 -2.64 -1.76 4.55
C PHE A 35 -3.60 -2.06 5.69
N ASN A 36 -3.14 -2.02 6.94
CA ASN A 36 -4.03 -2.19 8.10
C ASN A 36 -5.07 -1.07 8.19
N GLN A 37 -4.65 0.19 8.01
CA GLN A 37 -5.59 1.32 8.04
C GLN A 37 -6.66 1.19 6.94
N VAL A 38 -6.25 0.86 5.71
CA VAL A 38 -7.17 0.67 4.60
C VAL A 38 -8.06 -0.56 4.83
N TYR A 39 -7.52 -1.65 5.37
CA TYR A 39 -8.27 -2.85 5.73
C TYR A 39 -9.42 -2.52 6.69
N ASP A 40 -9.16 -1.75 7.75
CA ASP A 40 -10.19 -1.36 8.70
C ASP A 40 -11.25 -0.44 8.08
N MET A 41 -10.85 0.51 7.23
CA MET A 41 -11.80 1.37 6.49
C MET A 41 -12.68 0.55 5.53
N THR A 42 -12.11 -0.48 4.89
CA THR A 42 -12.87 -1.29 3.90
C THR A 42 -13.93 -2.18 4.52
N LYS A 43 -13.85 -2.47 5.84
CA LYS A 43 -14.89 -3.22 6.55
C LYS A 43 -16.25 -2.52 6.51
N GLN A 44 -16.26 -1.19 6.41
CA GLN A 44 -17.46 -0.37 6.36
C GLN A 44 -18.04 -0.21 4.94
N VAL A 45 -17.36 -0.76 3.92
CA VAL A 45 -17.71 -0.59 2.51
C VAL A 45 -18.39 -1.85 1.97
N PRO A 46 -19.45 -1.73 1.14
CA PRO A 46 -20.08 -2.88 0.51
C PRO A 46 -19.09 -3.71 -0.30
N LYS A 47 -19.16 -5.05 -0.19
CA LYS A 47 -18.24 -5.98 -0.88
C LYS A 47 -18.12 -5.73 -2.39
N GLN A 48 -19.23 -5.35 -3.03
CA GLN A 48 -19.29 -5.05 -4.47
C GLN A 48 -18.40 -3.87 -4.88
N LYS A 49 -18.21 -2.87 -4.00
CA LYS A 49 -17.41 -1.67 -4.27
C LYS A 49 -16.02 -1.72 -3.62
N LYS A 50 -15.67 -2.83 -2.95
CA LYS A 50 -14.43 -2.96 -2.17
C LYS A 50 -13.18 -2.64 -2.98
N ASN A 51 -13.02 -3.24 -4.17
CA ASN A 51 -11.81 -3.04 -4.98
C ASN A 51 -11.69 -1.61 -5.51
N SER A 52 -12.81 -1.02 -5.94
CA SER A 52 -12.85 0.38 -6.38
C SER A 52 -12.51 1.34 -5.25
N PHE A 53 -13.00 1.06 -4.04
CA PHE A 53 -12.69 1.83 -2.85
C PHE A 53 -11.22 1.70 -2.45
N LEU A 54 -10.68 0.47 -2.43
CA LEU A 54 -9.26 0.22 -2.19
C LEU A 54 -8.38 1.01 -3.16
N LEU A 55 -8.69 0.94 -4.46
CA LEU A 55 -7.95 1.67 -5.48
C LEU A 55 -8.00 3.18 -5.26
N LEU A 56 -9.18 3.71 -4.91
CA LEU A 56 -9.35 5.13 -4.57
C LEU A 56 -8.48 5.52 -3.37
N MET A 57 -8.51 4.73 -2.29
CA MET A 57 -7.72 4.99 -1.08
C MET A 57 -6.21 4.98 -1.36
N PHE A 58 -5.72 4.06 -2.19
CA PHE A 58 -4.31 4.03 -2.58
C PHE A 58 -3.93 5.22 -3.47
N LYS A 59 -4.81 5.62 -4.40
CA LYS A 59 -4.61 6.80 -5.23
C LYS A 59 -4.53 8.08 -4.38
N GLU A 60 -5.45 8.24 -3.44
CA GLU A 60 -5.47 9.40 -2.53
C GLU A 60 -4.25 9.40 -1.62
N SER A 61 -3.86 8.25 -1.07
CA SER A 61 -2.66 8.13 -0.23
C SER A 61 -1.37 8.50 -0.99
N LEU A 62 -1.25 8.07 -2.25
CA LEU A 62 -0.12 8.43 -3.11
C LEU A 62 -0.14 9.91 -3.51
N SER A 63 -1.33 10.46 -3.78
CA SER A 63 -1.49 11.87 -4.14
C SER A 63 -1.18 12.78 -2.96
N ALA A 64 -1.65 12.44 -1.76
CA ALA A 64 -1.36 13.16 -0.52
C ALA A 64 0.14 13.11 -0.18
N SER A 65 0.78 11.95 -0.35
CA SER A 65 2.22 11.80 -0.16
C SER A 65 3.02 12.67 -1.13
N LYS A 66 2.62 12.71 -2.41
CA LYS A 66 3.30 13.52 -3.45
C LYS A 66 3.18 15.02 -3.18
N ASN A 67 2.01 15.48 -2.75
CA ASN A 67 1.73 16.90 -2.56
C ASN A 67 2.09 17.41 -1.15
N LYS A 68 2.64 16.56 -0.27
CA LYS A 68 2.83 16.85 1.17
C LYS A 68 1.56 17.44 1.82
N SER A 69 0.38 17.13 1.26
CA SER A 69 -0.87 17.73 1.67
C SER A 69 -1.42 16.99 2.88
N ASN A 70 -1.93 17.73 3.87
CA ASN A 70 -2.57 17.13 5.04
C ASN A 70 -3.74 16.22 4.61
N THR A 71 -3.76 14.99 5.12
CA THR A 71 -4.82 13.99 4.89
C THR A 71 -6.23 14.55 5.14
N ALA A 72 -6.34 15.57 5.98
CA ALA A 72 -7.58 16.31 6.26
C ALA A 72 -8.26 16.91 5.01
N SER A 73 -7.51 17.32 3.97
CA SER A 73 -8.12 17.92 2.77
C SER A 73 -8.80 16.90 1.86
N SER A 74 -8.34 15.65 1.85
CA SER A 74 -8.98 14.56 1.09
C SER A 74 -10.16 13.95 1.86
N ALA A 75 -10.10 13.94 3.19
CA ALA A 75 -11.18 13.43 4.04
C ALA A 75 -12.50 14.20 3.81
N GLY A 76 -12.45 15.53 3.70
CA GLY A 76 -13.63 16.36 3.44
C GLY A 76 -14.33 16.04 2.11
N LYS A 77 -13.58 15.64 1.08
CA LYS A 77 -14.14 15.27 -0.24
C LYS A 77 -14.77 13.88 -0.23
N LEU A 78 -14.17 12.93 0.49
CA LEU A 78 -14.67 11.56 0.63
C LEU A 78 -15.94 11.48 1.50
N ASN A 79 -16.17 12.47 2.36
CA ASN A 79 -17.42 12.59 3.12
C ASN A 79 -18.61 13.03 2.26
N ASN A 80 -18.38 13.50 1.02
CA ASN A 80 -19.47 13.81 0.09
C ASN A 80 -19.89 12.54 -0.67
N PRO A 81 -21.11 12.02 -0.45
CA PRO A 81 -21.55 10.75 -1.02
C PRO A 81 -21.63 10.78 -2.55
N LYS A 82 -22.02 11.92 -3.15
CA LYS A 82 -22.09 12.06 -4.62
C LYS A 82 -20.70 11.99 -5.25
N TYR A 83 -19.75 12.69 -4.65
CA TYR A 83 -18.36 12.66 -5.11
C TYR A 83 -17.77 11.25 -4.99
N LEU A 84 -17.99 10.61 -3.85
CA LEU A 84 -17.50 9.26 -3.59
C LEU A 84 -18.04 8.27 -4.62
N ASP A 85 -19.34 8.30 -4.92
CA ASP A 85 -19.93 7.37 -5.89
C ASP A 85 -19.38 7.57 -7.31
N ILE A 86 -19.21 8.82 -7.75
CA ILE A 86 -18.59 9.11 -9.05
C ILE A 86 -17.16 8.58 -9.10
N GLN A 87 -16.38 8.81 -8.03
CA GLN A 87 -15.01 8.30 -7.96
C GLN A 87 -14.97 6.77 -7.94
N LEU A 88 -15.86 6.11 -7.21
CA LEU A 88 -15.94 4.65 -7.15
C LEU A 88 -16.33 4.06 -8.51
N MET A 89 -17.23 4.71 -9.25
CA MET A 89 -17.57 4.30 -10.61
C MET A 89 -16.38 4.46 -11.56
N HIS A 90 -15.66 5.58 -11.46
CA HIS A 90 -14.45 5.80 -12.25
C HIS A 90 -13.36 4.76 -11.94
N MET A 91 -13.13 4.46 -10.65
CA MET A 91 -12.21 3.38 -10.24
C MET A 91 -12.67 2.01 -10.72
N ALA A 92 -13.98 1.73 -10.71
CA ALA A 92 -14.51 0.48 -11.25
C ALA A 92 -14.23 0.35 -12.75
N ASN A 93 -14.35 1.45 -13.51
CA ASN A 93 -14.02 1.45 -14.94
C ASN A 93 -12.53 1.20 -15.19
N ILE A 94 -11.65 1.82 -14.38
CA ILE A 94 -10.20 1.57 -14.42
C ILE A 94 -9.89 0.10 -14.15
N LEU A 95 -10.56 -0.52 -13.18
CA LEU A 95 -10.34 -1.92 -12.84
C LEU A 95 -10.79 -2.89 -13.93
N LYS A 96 -11.75 -2.51 -14.79
CA LYS A 96 -12.18 -3.32 -15.94
C LYS A 96 -11.12 -3.36 -17.04
N ASP A 97 -10.42 -2.26 -17.27
CA ASP A 97 -9.39 -2.16 -18.30
C ASP A 97 -8.17 -1.41 -17.78
N THR A 98 -7.36 -2.14 -17.00
CA THR A 98 -6.14 -1.59 -16.40
C THR A 98 -5.05 -1.34 -17.43
N SER A 99 -5.13 -1.95 -18.62
CA SER A 99 -4.13 -1.85 -19.69
C SER A 99 -4.10 -0.46 -20.33
N LYS A 100 -5.26 0.21 -20.39
CA LYS A 100 -5.41 1.55 -20.97
C LYS A 100 -5.03 2.68 -20.02
N VAL A 101 -4.72 2.37 -18.77
CA VAL A 101 -4.32 3.37 -17.77
C VAL A 101 -2.95 3.93 -18.13
N GLN A 102 -2.87 5.21 -18.47
CA GLN A 102 -1.60 5.89 -18.71
C GLN A 102 -1.07 6.64 -17.47
N ASP A 103 -1.96 7.04 -16.56
CA ASP A 103 -1.60 7.78 -15.34
C ASP A 103 -0.68 6.96 -14.41
N LYS A 104 0.51 7.50 -14.14
CA LYS A 104 1.54 6.86 -13.29
C LYS A 104 1.09 6.67 -11.83
N THR A 105 0.29 7.58 -11.30
CA THR A 105 -0.26 7.47 -9.93
C THR A 105 -1.27 6.33 -9.88
N ILE A 106 -2.14 6.23 -10.89
CA ILE A 106 -3.11 5.12 -10.98
C ILE A 106 -2.39 3.79 -11.17
N LYS A 107 -1.37 3.69 -12.02
CA LYS A 107 -0.53 2.49 -12.16
C LYS A 107 0.11 2.06 -10.83
N ARG A 108 0.67 3.02 -10.08
CA ARG A 108 1.24 2.75 -8.74
C ARG A 108 0.17 2.31 -7.75
N SER A 109 -1.02 2.89 -7.82
CA SER A 109 -2.17 2.52 -6.98
C SER A 109 -2.64 1.10 -7.28
N LEU A 110 -2.65 0.69 -8.55
CA LEU A 110 -2.92 -0.68 -8.97
C LEU A 110 -1.84 -1.65 -8.45
N GLY A 111 -0.58 -1.26 -8.49
CA GLY A 111 0.50 -2.04 -7.87
C GLY A 111 0.29 -2.25 -6.37
N LEU A 112 -0.08 -1.18 -5.64
CA LEU A 112 -0.43 -1.28 -4.22
C LEU A 112 -1.66 -2.15 -3.97
N LEU A 113 -2.67 -2.08 -4.84
CA LEU A 113 -3.86 -2.92 -4.75
C LEU A 113 -3.51 -4.40 -4.85
N ASN A 114 -2.65 -4.78 -5.80
CA ASN A 114 -2.19 -6.17 -5.96
C ASN A 114 -1.41 -6.63 -4.73
N SER A 115 -0.44 -5.83 -4.26
CA SER A 115 0.32 -6.15 -3.04
C SER A 115 -0.57 -6.23 -1.80
N TYR A 116 -1.61 -5.39 -1.72
CA TYR A 116 -2.59 -5.46 -0.64
C TYR A 116 -3.39 -6.75 -0.70
N GLN A 117 -3.82 -7.21 -1.87
CA GLN A 117 -4.56 -8.46 -2.02
C GLN A 117 -3.74 -9.68 -1.60
N GLU A 118 -2.45 -9.70 -1.94
CA GLU A 118 -1.51 -10.74 -1.48
C GLU A 118 -1.34 -10.70 0.04
N TRP A 119 -1.13 -9.50 0.60
CA TRP A 119 -1.03 -9.30 2.04
C TRP A 119 -2.31 -9.70 2.78
N GLU A 120 -3.49 -9.36 2.25
CA GLU A 120 -4.79 -9.71 2.84
C GLU A 120 -4.98 -11.22 2.87
N LYS A 121 -4.67 -11.92 1.77
CA LYS A 121 -4.67 -13.39 1.72
C LYS A 121 -3.73 -14.00 2.76
N ALA A 122 -2.51 -13.47 2.85
CA ALA A 122 -1.51 -13.93 3.82
C ALA A 122 -1.95 -13.69 5.28
N LYS A 123 -2.57 -12.53 5.56
CA LYS A 123 -3.11 -12.19 6.88
C LYS A 123 -4.24 -13.14 7.28
N VAL A 124 -5.22 -13.35 6.41
CA VAL A 124 -6.34 -14.29 6.65
C VAL A 124 -5.82 -15.72 6.83
N ALA A 125 -4.82 -16.15 6.05
CA ALA A 125 -4.22 -17.47 6.20
C ALA A 125 -3.51 -17.65 7.55
N LYS A 126 -2.81 -16.62 8.03
CA LYS A 126 -2.18 -16.63 9.37
C LYS A 126 -3.22 -16.68 10.48
N GLU A 127 -4.28 -15.88 10.39
CA GLU A 127 -5.36 -15.86 11.38
C GLU A 127 -6.05 -17.23 11.49
N LYS A 128 -6.30 -17.89 10.36
CA LYS A 128 -6.87 -19.25 10.34
C LYS A 128 -5.97 -20.29 11.02
N LYS A 129 -4.65 -20.24 10.79
CA LYS A 129 -3.69 -21.14 11.46
C LYS A 129 -3.67 -20.94 12.97
N VAL A 130 -3.66 -19.70 13.44
CA VAL A 130 -3.67 -19.39 14.89
C VAL A 130 -4.96 -19.89 15.57
N ILE A 131 -6.11 -19.84 14.88
CA ILE A 131 -7.36 -20.37 15.42
C ILE A 131 -7.33 -21.90 15.49
N GLN A 132 -6.78 -22.55 14.47
CA GLN A 132 -6.64 -24.01 14.42
C GLN A 132 -5.68 -24.53 15.50
N ASP A 133 -4.54 -23.86 15.70
CA ASP A 133 -3.54 -24.20 16.73
C ASP A 133 -4.04 -23.95 18.16
N LYS A 134 -5.09 -23.14 18.34
CA LYS A 134 -5.74 -22.90 19.64
C LYS A 134 -6.93 -23.83 19.91
N ALA A 135 -7.40 -24.56 18.89
CA ALA A 135 -8.54 -25.46 18.96
C ALA A 135 -8.13 -26.95 18.99
N SER A 136 -6.84 -27.25 18.79
CA SER A 136 -6.19 -28.54 19.08
C SER A 136 -5.52 -28.50 20.44
#